data_AF-A0A506QP30-F1
#
_entry.id   AF-A0A506QP30-F1
#
_cell.length_a   1.000
_cell.length_b   1.000
_cell.length_c   1.000
_cell.angle_alpha   90.00
_cell.angle_beta   90.00
_cell.angle_gamma   90.00
#
_symmetry.space_group_name_H-M   'P 1'
#
loop_
_entity.id
_entity.type
_entity.pdbx_description
1 polymer ?
#
loop_
_entity_poly.entity_id
_entity_poly.type
_entity_poly.pdbx_seq_one_letter_code
_entity_poly.pdbx_strand_id
1 'polypeptide(L)'
;MATRTDFIILNTKLDKYFKILCGYTGFSNYGVLSESQKRRFGFYLFIMENVCDVDSNEDELIESIIDTDFNKVFFNEHVNDFGMDVVYINEEKRQVKLFNFKYKERFNV
;
A
#
# COMPACT_ATOMS: atom_id res chain seq x y z
N MET A 1 4.58 -20.51 10.80
CA MET A 1 5.31 -19.25 11.03
C MET A 1 6.05 -18.89 9.75
N ALA A 2 6.13 -17.60 9.42
CA ALA A 2 6.87 -17.14 8.24
C ALA A 2 8.38 -17.31 8.47
N THR A 3 9.09 -17.81 7.46
CA THR A 3 10.54 -18.01 7.47
C THR A 3 11.26 -16.78 6.91
N ARG A 4 12.59 -16.74 7.09
CA ARG A 4 13.44 -15.71 6.47
C ARG A 4 13.31 -15.71 4.94
N THR A 5 13.15 -16.89 4.35
CA THR A 5 12.96 -17.06 2.90
C THR A 5 11.65 -16.42 2.46
N ASP A 6 10.56 -16.66 3.19
CA ASP A 6 9.26 -16.05 2.90
C ASP A 6 9.32 -14.51 2.96
N PHE A 7 10.06 -13.96 3.93
CA PHE A 7 10.27 -12.53 4.05
C PHE A 7 11.04 -11.93 2.86
N ILE A 8 12.06 -12.63 2.35
CA ILE A 8 12.81 -12.20 1.16
C ILE A 8 11.91 -12.24 -0.08
N ILE A 9 11.16 -13.32 -0.26
CA ILE A 9 10.23 -13.49 -1.38
C ILE A 9 9.17 -12.38 -1.36
N LEU A 10 8.61 -12.08 -0.18
CA LEU A 10 7.65 -11.00 0.00
C LEU A 10 8.27 -9.67 -0.43
N ASN A 11 9.45 -9.30 0.07
CA ASN A 11 10.09 -8.04 -0.28
C ASN A 11 10.33 -7.89 -1.79
N THR A 12 10.78 -8.96 -2.46
CA THR A 12 10.92 -8.94 -3.93
C THR A 12 9.59 -8.74 -4.64
N LYS A 13 8.48 -9.26 -4.08
CA LYS A 13 7.13 -9.01 -4.60
C LYS A 13 6.73 -7.56 -4.38
N LEU A 14 6.94 -7.02 -3.18
CA LEU A 14 6.64 -5.62 -2.83
C LEU A 14 7.39 -4.63 -3.72
N ASP A 15 8.65 -4.92 -4.05
CA ASP A 15 9.45 -4.10 -4.97
C ASP A 15 8.84 -4.03 -6.38
N LYS A 16 8.15 -5.10 -6.84
CA LYS A 16 7.40 -5.10 -8.11
C LYS A 16 6.12 -4.30 -8.01
N TYR A 17 5.37 -4.50 -6.92
CA TYR A 17 4.12 -3.78 -6.66
C TYR A 17 4.33 -2.27 -6.55
N PHE A 18 5.43 -1.83 -5.95
CA PHE A 18 5.78 -0.42 -5.92
C PHE A 18 6.01 0.17 -7.32
N LYS A 19 6.62 -0.59 -8.24
CA LYS A 19 6.79 -0.13 -9.64
C LYS A 19 5.45 -0.01 -10.36
N ILE A 20 4.54 -0.96 -10.11
CA ILE A 20 3.18 -0.94 -10.66
C ILE A 20 2.45 0.30 -10.15
N LEU A 21 2.47 0.52 -8.83
CA LEU A 21 1.89 1.70 -8.20
C LEU A 21 2.39 3.00 -8.84
N CYS A 22 3.69 3.15 -9.04
CA CYS A 22 4.24 4.34 -9.68
C CYS A 22 3.82 4.48 -11.16
N GLY A 23 3.54 3.37 -11.85
CA GLY A 23 2.93 3.37 -13.16
C GLY A 23 1.52 3.97 -13.15
N TYR A 24 0.70 3.61 -12.16
CA TYR A 24 -0.66 4.15 -11.98
C TYR A 24 -0.64 5.63 -11.57
N THR A 25 0.20 5.99 -10.60
CA THR A 25 0.23 7.37 -10.07
C THR A 25 1.08 8.34 -10.90
N GLY A 26 1.83 7.86 -11.90
CA GLY A 26 2.81 8.66 -12.65
C GLY A 26 4.02 9.14 -11.81
N PHE A 27 4.23 8.56 -10.62
CA PHE A 27 5.29 8.98 -9.71
C PHE A 27 6.67 8.63 -10.27
N SER A 28 7.55 9.61 -10.38
CA SER A 28 8.87 9.44 -11.03
C SER A 28 10.06 9.74 -10.11
N ASN A 29 9.83 10.29 -8.91
CA ASN A 29 10.90 10.73 -8.01
C ASN A 29 11.36 9.63 -7.03
N TYR A 30 11.72 8.47 -7.57
CA TYR A 30 12.06 7.26 -6.80
C TYR A 30 13.26 7.43 -5.86
N GLY A 31 14.19 8.33 -6.20
CA GLY A 31 15.46 8.50 -5.49
C GLY A 31 15.32 9.12 -4.09
N VAL A 32 14.20 9.77 -3.82
CA VAL A 32 13.93 10.43 -2.53
C VAL A 32 13.41 9.45 -1.48
N LEU A 33 12.84 8.31 -1.90
CA LEU A 33 12.23 7.34 -1.00
C LEU A 33 13.25 6.31 -0.51
N SER A 34 13.17 5.99 0.78
CA SER A 34 13.90 4.86 1.35
C SER A 34 13.35 3.53 0.84
N GLU A 35 14.18 2.48 0.84
CA GLU A 35 13.73 1.12 0.45
C GLU A 35 12.57 0.60 1.31
N SER A 36 12.55 0.97 2.60
CA SER A 36 11.44 0.62 3.49
C SER A 36 10.14 1.28 3.04
N GLN A 37 10.16 2.57 2.72
CA GLN A 37 8.99 3.30 2.23
C GLN A 37 8.47 2.72 0.91
N LYS A 38 9.36 2.45 -0.05
CA LYS A 38 8.97 1.84 -1.33
C LYS A 38 8.23 0.53 -1.11
N ARG A 39 8.76 -0.34 -0.24
CA ARG A 39 8.14 -1.63 0.07
C ARG A 39 6.83 -1.48 0.85
N ARG A 40 6.75 -0.54 1.79
CA ARG A 40 5.50 -0.26 2.53
C ARG A 40 4.41 0.24 1.58
N PHE A 41 4.72 1.14 0.66
CA PHE A 41 3.76 1.64 -0.33
C PHE A 41 3.34 0.54 -1.32
N GLY A 42 4.28 -0.27 -1.80
CA GLY A 42 3.96 -1.46 -2.59
C GLY A 42 3.13 -2.49 -1.81
N PHE A 43 3.31 -2.57 -0.49
CA PHE A 43 2.54 -3.43 0.39
C PHE A 43 1.07 -3.01 0.51
N TYR A 44 0.78 -1.70 0.56
CA TYR A 44 -0.60 -1.22 0.56
C TYR A 44 -1.35 -1.72 -0.67
N LEU A 45 -0.81 -1.49 -1.88
CA LEU A 45 -1.43 -1.98 -3.12
C LEU A 45 -1.58 -3.51 -3.12
N PHE A 46 -0.51 -4.24 -2.75
CA PHE A 46 -0.52 -5.70 -2.73
C PHE A 46 -1.61 -6.26 -1.81
N ILE A 47 -1.71 -5.78 -0.57
CA ILE A 47 -2.73 -6.28 0.36
C ILE A 47 -4.13 -5.88 -0.06
N MET A 48 -4.30 -4.67 -0.58
CA MET A 48 -5.59 -4.18 -1.02
C MET A 48 -6.17 -5.03 -2.16
N GLU A 49 -5.37 -5.38 -3.16
CA GLU A 49 -5.78 -6.34 -4.20
C GLU A 49 -6.22 -7.69 -3.61
N ASN A 50 -5.55 -8.17 -2.57
CA ASN A 50 -5.80 -9.51 -2.01
C ASN A 50 -6.99 -9.55 -1.04
N VAL A 51 -7.31 -8.43 -0.37
CA VAL A 51 -8.32 -8.39 0.70
C VAL A 51 -9.62 -7.72 0.26
N CYS A 52 -9.56 -6.83 -0.73
CA CYS A 52 -10.73 -6.06 -1.14
C CYS A 52 -11.57 -6.75 -2.22
N ASP A 53 -11.16 -7.92 -2.74
CA ASP A 53 -11.83 -8.66 -3.83
C ASP A 53 -12.18 -7.73 -5.01
N VAL A 54 -11.29 -6.79 -5.33
CA VAL A 54 -11.55 -5.76 -6.34
C VAL A 54 -11.13 -6.30 -7.69
N ASP A 55 -12.13 -6.56 -8.53
CA ASP A 55 -11.92 -6.74 -9.96
C ASP A 55 -11.64 -5.36 -10.58
N SER A 56 -10.34 -5.02 -10.65
CA SER A 56 -9.78 -4.16 -11.71
C SER A 56 -9.91 -2.63 -11.64
N ASN A 57 -10.40 -2.01 -10.56
CA ASN A 57 -10.34 -0.53 -10.44
C ASN A 57 -9.15 -0.06 -9.58
N GLU A 58 -8.02 0.17 -10.25
CA GLU A 58 -6.75 0.57 -9.64
C GLU A 58 -6.84 1.95 -8.98
N ASP A 59 -7.59 2.88 -9.60
CA ASP A 59 -7.79 4.23 -9.08
C ASP A 59 -8.56 4.19 -7.76
N GLU A 60 -9.63 3.39 -7.67
CA GLU A 60 -10.41 3.22 -6.43
C GLU A 60 -9.57 2.63 -5.29
N LEU A 61 -8.69 1.67 -5.60
CA LEU A 61 -7.77 1.12 -4.62
C LEU A 61 -6.78 2.16 -4.10
N ILE A 62 -6.24 3.00 -4.98
CA ILE A 62 -5.27 4.03 -4.60
C ILE A 62 -5.96 5.14 -3.80
N GLU A 63 -7.13 5.61 -4.23
CA GLU A 63 -7.91 6.64 -3.54
C GLU A 63 -8.38 6.18 -2.14
N SER A 64 -8.55 4.88 -1.94
CA SER A 64 -8.89 4.32 -0.62
C SER A 64 -7.75 4.40 0.40
N ILE A 65 -6.50 4.64 -0.02
CA ILE A 65 -5.34 4.77 0.86
C ILE A 65 -5.29 6.19 1.43
N ILE A 66 -5.57 6.30 2.72
CA ILE A 66 -5.62 7.60 3.41
C ILE A 66 -4.39 7.89 4.26
N ASP A 67 -3.41 6.98 4.32
CA ASP A 67 -2.14 7.16 5.03
C ASP A 67 -1.50 8.53 4.72
N THR A 68 -1.12 9.25 5.77
CA THR A 68 -0.64 10.63 5.65
C THR A 68 0.67 10.72 4.85
N ASP A 69 1.61 9.80 5.05
CA ASP A 69 2.91 9.82 4.38
C ASP A 69 2.76 9.41 2.91
N PHE A 70 1.88 8.46 2.62
CA PHE A 70 1.52 8.08 1.27
C PHE A 70 0.95 9.26 0.48
N ASN A 71 -0.10 9.92 0.99
CA ASN A 71 -0.75 11.03 0.29
C ASN A 71 0.19 12.22 0.08
N LYS A 72 1.05 12.48 1.06
CA LYS A 72 2.11 13.50 0.93
C LYS A 72 3.10 13.17 -0.18
N VAL A 73 3.51 11.90 -0.31
CA VAL A 73 4.50 11.49 -1.32
C VAL A 73 3.91 11.48 -2.73
N PHE A 74 2.72 10.92 -2.90
CA PHE A 74 2.16 10.69 -4.24
C PHE A 74 1.33 11.86 -4.77
N PHE A 75 0.64 12.59 -3.88
CA PHE A 75 -0.29 13.66 -4.27
C PHE A 75 0.08 15.04 -3.72
N ASN A 76 1.13 15.11 -2.89
CA ASN A 76 1.54 16.33 -2.18
C ASN A 76 0.41 16.91 -1.31
N GLU A 77 -0.44 16.02 -0.77
CA GLU A 77 -1.57 16.36 0.08
C GLU A 77 -1.25 16.14 1.56
N HIS A 78 -1.79 17.01 2.41
CA HIS A 78 -1.68 16.91 3.86
C HIS A 78 -3.03 16.45 4.43
N VAL A 79 -3.21 15.14 4.51
CA VAL A 79 -4.40 14.49 5.08
C VAL A 79 -4.12 14.10 6.53
N ASN A 80 -5.11 14.21 7.41
CA ASN A 80 -5.05 13.60 8.74
C ASN A 80 -5.75 12.25 8.68
N ASP A 81 -4.98 11.17 8.77
CA ASP A 81 -5.46 9.81 8.60
C ASP A 81 -6.14 9.22 9.85
N PHE A 82 -6.11 9.94 10.98
CA PHE A 82 -6.65 9.52 12.27
C PHE A 82 -6.18 8.12 12.73
N GLY A 83 -4.99 7.69 12.29
CA GLY A 83 -4.42 6.39 12.60
C GLY A 83 -4.98 5.25 11.76
N MET A 84 -5.53 5.51 10.58
CA MET A 84 -6.00 4.50 9.63
C MET A 84 -5.19 4.60 8.35
N ASP A 85 -4.83 3.45 7.75
CA ASP A 85 -4.06 3.47 6.51
C ASP A 85 -4.98 3.44 5.28
N VAL A 86 -6.13 2.76 5.41
CA VAL A 86 -7.09 2.57 4.32
C VAL A 86 -8.54 2.64 4.81
N VAL A 87 -9.38 3.28 3.99
CA VAL A 87 -10.84 3.23 4.06
C VAL A 87 -11.39 2.81 2.70
N TYR A 88 -11.86 1.57 2.61
CA TYR A 88 -12.45 1.04 1.39
C TYR A 88 -13.96 0.85 1.55
N ILE A 89 -14.74 1.44 0.64
CA ILE A 89 -16.20 1.40 0.67
C ILE A 89 -16.68 0.64 -0.56
N ASN A 90 -17.26 -0.53 -0.34
CA ASN A 90 -17.90 -1.32 -1.38
C ASN A 90 -19.42 -1.12 -1.31
N GLU A 91 -19.94 -0.26 -2.18
CA GLU A 91 -21.37 0.09 -2.22
C GLU A 91 -22.24 -1.10 -2.66
N GLU A 92 -21.75 -1.93 -3.59
CA GLU A 92 -22.49 -3.10 -4.10
C GLU A 92 -22.78 -4.12 -3.00
N LYS A 93 -21.76 -4.42 -2.18
CA LYS A 93 -21.86 -5.33 -1.03
C LYS A 93 -22.31 -4.61 0.24
N ARG A 94 -22.52 -3.28 0.19
CA ARG A 94 -22.81 -2.41 1.35
C ARG A 94 -21.85 -2.64 2.51
N GLN A 95 -20.55 -2.67 2.21
CA GLN A 95 -19.50 -2.99 3.17
C GLN A 95 -18.48 -1.86 3.25
N VAL A 96 -18.08 -1.51 4.48
CA VAL A 96 -16.92 -0.65 4.73
C VAL A 96 -15.81 -1.49 5.34
N LYS A 97 -14.61 -1.42 4.77
CA LYS A 97 -13.40 -2.06 5.27
C LYS A 97 -12.42 -0.98 5.72
N LEU A 98 -12.01 -1.07 6.98
CA LEU A 98 -11.11 -0.13 7.64
C LEU A 98 -9.84 -0.87 8.03
N PHE A 99 -8.68 -0.43 7.55
CA PHE A 99 -7.41 -1.11 7.84
C PHE A 99 -6.38 -0.17 8.47
N ASN A 100 -5.76 -0.68 9.54
CA ASN A 100 -4.47 -0.20 10.04
C ASN A 100 -3.50 -1.37 9.96
N PHE A 101 -2.50 -1.25 9.10
CA PHE A 101 -1.49 -2.25 8.86
C PHE A 101 -0.27 -2.02 9.76
N LYS A 102 0.36 -3.14 10.15
CA LYS A 102 1.65 -3.13 10.84
C LYS A 102 2.70 -3.74 9.94
N TYR A 103 3.27 -2.90 9.07
CA TYR A 103 4.36 -3.31 8.19
C TYR A 103 5.65 -3.55 9.00
N LYS A 104 6.30 -4.69 8.77
CA LYS A 104 7.59 -5.03 9.40
C LYS A 104 8.73 -4.76 8.43
N GLU A 105 9.56 -3.77 8.75
CA GLU A 105 10.73 -3.43 7.95
C GLU A 105 11.86 -4.47 8.04
N ARG A 106 11.91 -5.23 9.14
CA ARG A 106 12.97 -6.19 9.43
C ARG A 106 12.40 -7.53 9.87
N PHE A 107 13.07 -8.60 9.47
CA PHE A 107 12.81 -9.93 9.97
C PHE A 107 13.45 -10.08 11.35
N ASN A 108 12.63 -10.09 12.39
CA ASN A 108 13.05 -10.44 13.75
C ASN A 108 12.58 -11.87 14.04
N VAL A 109 13.51 -12.71 14.47
CA VAL A 109 13.26 -14.10 14.92
C VAL A 109 12.59 -14.08 16.28
#